data_AF-A0A0B8P0T5-F1
#
_entry.id   AF-A0A0B8P0T5-F1
#
_cell.length_a   1.000
_cell.length_b   1.000
_cell.length_c   1.000
_cell.angle_alpha   90.00
_cell.angle_beta   90.00
_cell.angle_gamma   90.00
#
_symmetry.space_group_name_H-M   'P 1'
#
loop_
_entity.id
_entity.type
_entity.pdbx_description
1 polymer ?
#
loop_
_entity_poly.entity_id
_entity_poly.type
_entity_poly.pdbx_seq_one_letter_code
_entity_poly.pdbx_strand_id
1 'polypeptide(L)'
;MHLAAESHVDRSIDGPADFIQTNIIGTYNLLEASRAYWNGLDLERKEQFRFHHISTDEVYGDLENPSDLFIESTSYKLQSIFGV
;
A
#
# COMPACT_ATOMS: atom_id res chain seq x y z
N MET A 1 -9.52 -7.81 -1.10
CA MET A 1 -8.47 -7.42 -0.12
C MET A 1 -7.14 -7.63 -0.82
N HIS A 2 -6.29 -6.60 -0.87
CA HIS A 2 -4.97 -6.64 -1.51
C HIS A 2 -3.89 -6.67 -0.42
N LEU A 3 -3.17 -7.78 -0.35
CA LEU A 3 -2.08 -8.03 0.62
C LEU A 3 -0.75 -8.37 -0.07
N ALA A 4 -0.74 -8.52 -1.40
CA ALA A 4 0.44 -9.00 -2.11
C ALA A 4 1.45 -7.88 -2.27
N ALA A 5 2.63 -8.05 -1.67
CA ALA A 5 3.73 -7.11 -1.69
C ALA A 5 5.03 -7.85 -1.39
N GLU A 6 6.17 -7.30 -1.83
CA GLU A 6 7.45 -7.59 -1.22
C GLU A 6 7.52 -6.89 0.14
N SER A 7 7.90 -7.63 1.18
CA SER A 7 7.64 -7.22 2.57
C SER A 7 8.83 -7.32 3.52
N HIS A 8 10.05 -7.52 3.00
CA HIS A 8 11.25 -7.66 3.82
C HIS A 8 12.16 -6.44 3.66
N VAL A 9 12.24 -5.60 4.69
CA VAL A 9 13.04 -4.38 4.69
C VAL A 9 14.49 -4.61 4.24
N ASP A 10 15.15 -5.66 4.73
CA ASP A 10 16.54 -5.97 4.35
C ASP A 10 16.71 -6.22 2.85
N ARG A 11 15.77 -6.96 2.24
CA ARG A 11 15.77 -7.21 0.78
C ARG A 11 15.51 -5.95 -0.03
N SER A 12 14.81 -4.98 0.55
CA SER A 12 14.53 -3.70 -0.08
C SER A 12 15.80 -2.86 -0.27
N ILE A 13 16.84 -3.10 0.54
CA ILE A 13 18.14 -2.43 0.45
C ILE A 13 18.99 -3.05 -0.68
N ASP A 14 19.04 -4.39 -0.73
CA ASP A 14 19.87 -5.12 -1.70
C ASP A 14 19.22 -5.24 -3.09
N GLY A 15 17.88 -5.27 -3.15
CA GLY A 15 17.08 -5.52 -4.35
C GLY A 15 15.85 -4.61 -4.46
N PRO A 16 16.00 -3.27 -4.52
CA PRO A 16 14.89 -2.32 -4.52
C PRO A 16 13.96 -2.44 -5.74
N ALA A 17 14.45 -2.99 -6.85
CA ALA A 17 13.67 -3.11 -8.09
C ALA A 17 12.42 -3.99 -7.93
N ASP A 18 12.51 -5.07 -7.13
CA ASP A 18 11.41 -5.99 -6.92
C ASP A 18 10.25 -5.34 -6.14
N PHE A 19 10.58 -4.41 -5.23
CA PHE A 19 9.62 -3.61 -4.47
C PHE A 19 8.89 -2.61 -5.37
N ILE A 20 9.61 -1.91 -6.24
CA ILE A 20 8.98 -1.03 -7.24
C ILE A 20 8.03 -1.83 -8.13
N GLN A 21 8.49 -2.97 -8.64
CA GLN A 21 7.72 -3.77 -9.58
C GLN A 21 6.45 -4.35 -8.93
N THR A 22 6.55 -4.82 -7.69
CA THR A 22 5.45 -5.50 -7.01
C THR A 22 4.54 -4.53 -6.28
N ASN A 23 5.10 -3.69 -5.41
CA ASN A 23 4.30 -2.85 -4.51
C ASN A 23 3.69 -1.67 -5.24
N ILE A 24 4.45 -1.03 -6.16
CA ILE A 24 3.97 0.15 -6.89
C ILE A 24 3.28 -0.27 -8.18
N ILE A 25 4.00 -0.92 -9.10
CA ILE A 25 3.46 -1.25 -10.42
C ILE A 25 2.37 -2.33 -10.31
N GLY A 26 2.54 -3.33 -9.44
CA GLY A 26 1.52 -4.34 -9.17
C GLY A 26 0.24 -3.74 -8.59
N THR A 27 0.36 -2.82 -7.62
CA THR A 27 -0.82 -2.12 -7.06
C THR A 27 -1.49 -1.23 -8.10
N TYR A 28 -0.73 -0.50 -8.91
CA TYR A 28 -1.29 0.28 -10.03
C TYR A 28 -2.11 -0.61 -10.99
N ASN A 29 -1.54 -1.74 -11.42
CA ASN A 29 -2.24 -2.68 -12.31
C ASN A 29 -3.52 -3.22 -11.66
N LEU A 30 -3.48 -3.55 -10.37
CA LEU A 30 -4.64 -4.05 -9.65
C LEU A 30 -5.73 -2.98 -9.47
N LEU A 31 -5.34 -1.73 -9.24
CA LEU A 31 -6.27 -0.58 -9.19
C LEU A 31 -6.93 -0.36 -10.54
N GLU A 32 -6.18 -0.38 -11.65
CA GLU A 32 -6.76 -0.23 -12.98
C GLU A 32 -7.69 -1.38 -13.34
N ALA A 33 -7.33 -2.63 -13.02
CA ALA A 33 -8.21 -3.78 -13.20
C ALA A 33 -9.48 -3.67 -12.34
N SER A 34 -9.35 -3.24 -11.08
CA SER A 34 -10.49 -3.03 -10.18
C SER A 34 -11.40 -1.90 -10.65
N ARG A 35 -10.83 -0.80 -11.15
CA ARG A 35 -11.57 0.33 -11.73
C ARG A 35 -12.34 -0.09 -12.98
N ALA A 36 -11.70 -0.85 -13.88
CA ALA A 36 -12.34 -1.39 -15.07
C ALA A 36 -13.51 -2.33 -14.70
N TYR A 37 -13.31 -3.22 -13.74
CA TYR A 37 -14.38 -4.09 -13.21
C TYR A 37 -15.53 -3.28 -12.60
N TRP A 38 -15.22 -2.35 -11.69
CA TRP A 38 -16.20 -1.51 -11.00
C TRP A 38 -17.04 -0.65 -11.97
N ASN A 39 -16.46 -0.23 -13.10
CA ASN A 39 -17.18 0.49 -14.14
C ASN A 39 -18.21 -0.36 -14.89
N GLY A 40 -18.02 -1.68 -14.94
CA GLY A 40 -18.95 -2.62 -15.57
C GLY A 40 -20.06 -3.14 -14.64
N LEU A 41 -20.06 -2.76 -13.37
CA LEU A 41 -21.07 -3.18 -12.39
C LEU A 41 -22.38 -2.41 -12.55
N ASP A 42 -23.50 -3.07 -12.22
CA ASP A 42 -24.77 -2.41 -11.93
C ASP A 42 -24.70 -1.54 -10.67
N LEU A 43 -25.69 -0.67 -10.49
CA LEU A 43 -25.68 0.34 -9.42
C LEU A 43 -25.56 -0.28 -8.02
N GLU A 44 -26.33 -1.34 -7.75
CA GLU A 44 -26.38 -2.00 -6.44
C GLU A 44 -25.03 -2.62 -6.06
N ARG A 45 -24.40 -3.36 -6.99
CA ARG A 45 -23.08 -3.96 -6.75
C ARG A 45 -21.98 -2.91 -6.65
N LYS A 46 -22.11 -1.82 -7.41
CA LYS A 46 -21.14 -0.72 -7.42
C LYS A 46 -21.09 0.01 -6.08
N GLU A 47 -22.23 0.19 -5.42
CA GLU A 47 -22.33 0.77 -4.08
C GLU A 47 -21.76 -0.14 -2.98
N GLN A 48 -21.87 -1.45 -3.16
CA GLN A 48 -21.36 -2.45 -2.20
C GLN A 48 -19.87 -2.78 -2.37
N PHE A 49 -19.30 -2.51 -3.55
CA PHE A 49 -17.90 -2.85 -3.84
C PHE A 49 -16.92 -2.12 -2.91
N ARG A 50 -15.92 -2.83 -2.41
CA ARG A 50 -14.83 -2.27 -1.60
C ARG A 50 -13.49 -2.80 -2.08
N PHE A 51 -12.57 -1.88 -2.37
CA PHE A 51 -11.16 -2.20 -2.55
C PHE A 51 -10.43 -1.94 -1.24
N HIS A 52 -10.13 -3.02 -0.50
CA HIS A 52 -9.39 -2.93 0.76
C HIS A 52 -7.91 -3.19 0.50
N HIS A 53 -7.10 -2.14 0.58
CA HIS A 53 -5.64 -2.19 0.50
C HIS A 53 -5.05 -2.28 1.91
N ILE A 54 -4.19 -3.28 2.13
CA ILE A 54 -3.44 -3.41 3.38
C ILE A 54 -2.04 -2.85 3.15
N SER A 55 -1.63 -1.94 4.03
CA SER A 55 -0.32 -1.28 4.01
C SER A 55 0.40 -1.53 5.35
N THR A 56 1.40 -0.72 5.67
CA THR A 56 2.25 -0.80 6.86
C THR A 56 2.30 0.56 7.56
N ASP A 57 2.57 0.57 8.86
CA ASP A 57 2.88 1.76 9.64
C ASP A 57 4.25 2.37 9.30
N GLU A 58 5.15 1.62 8.64
CA GLU A 58 6.44 2.14 8.17
C GLU A 58 6.31 3.30 7.16
N VAL A 59 5.12 3.53 6.60
CA VAL A 59 4.80 4.74 5.81
C VAL A 59 5.01 6.03 6.59
N TYR A 60 4.88 5.98 7.91
CA TYR A 60 5.02 7.13 8.80
C TYR A 60 6.46 7.35 9.29
N GLY A 61 7.40 6.45 8.97
CA GLY A 61 8.79 6.52 9.41
C GLY A 61 8.97 6.13 10.88
N ASP A 62 9.86 6.83 11.59
CA ASP A 62 10.19 6.56 12.99
C ASP A 62 9.49 7.54 13.95
N LEU A 63 9.17 7.07 15.16
CA LEU A 63 8.71 7.91 16.27
C LEU A 63 9.90 8.52 17.01
N GLU A 64 9.80 9.81 17.35
CA GLU A 64 10.85 10.52 18.07
C GLU A 64 10.86 10.17 19.58
N ASN A 65 9.69 9.90 20.17
CA ASN A 65 9.58 9.49 21.57
C ASN A 65 8.84 8.14 21.73
N PRO A 66 9.22 7.31 22.72
CA PRO A 66 8.58 6.01 22.97
C PRO A 66 7.09 6.08 23.36
N SER A 67 6.61 7.24 23.81
CA SER A 67 5.21 7.46 24.19
C SER A 67 4.34 7.94 23.03
N ASP A 68 4.95 8.29 21.90
CA ASP A 68 4.22 8.78 20.74
C ASP A 68 3.57 7.60 20.00
N LEU A 69 2.52 7.88 19.24
CA LEU A 69 1.78 6.89 18.46
C LEU A 69 1.50 7.44 17.06
N PHE A 70 1.51 6.57 16.06
CA PHE A 70 0.99 6.91 14.75
C PHE A 70 -0.54 6.97 14.78
N ILE A 71 -1.08 7.96 14.09
CA ILE A 71 -2.52 8.14 13.84
C ILE A 71 -2.73 8.35 12.35
N GLU A 72 -3.97 8.26 11.88
CA GLU A 72 -4.31 8.32 10.46
C GLU A 72 -3.98 9.67 9.80
N SER A 73 -3.82 10.72 10.60
CA SER A 73 -3.38 12.05 10.14
C SER A 73 -1.88 12.30 10.28
N THR A 74 -1.10 11.32 10.76
CA THR A 74 0.37 11.42 10.78
C THR A 74 0.90 11.55 9.35
N SER A 75 1.84 12.46 9.13
CA SER A 75 2.43 12.68 7.81
C SER A 75 3.29 11.49 7.37
N TYR A 76 3.27 11.20 6.08
CA TYR A 76 4.16 10.18 5.50
C TYR A 76 5.62 10.65 5.57
N LYS A 77 6.51 9.76 6.00
CA LYS A 77 7.94 10.04 6.18
C LYS A 77 8.80 8.81 5.91
N LEU A 78 8.65 8.27 4.71
CA LEU A 78 9.33 7.07 4.23
C LEU A 78 10.85 7.10 4.47
N GLN A 79 11.37 6.04 5.08
CA GLN A 79 12.81 5.85 5.30
C GLN A 79 13.42 4.77 4.38
N SER A 80 12.59 3.91 3.78
CA SER A 80 13.01 2.78 2.94
C SER A 80 12.05 2.55 1.77
N ILE A 81 12.48 1.77 0.77
CA ILE A 81 11.63 1.34 -0.35
C ILE A 81 10.66 0.19 0.02
N PHE A 82 10.73 -0.32 1.26
CA PHE A 82 9.70 -1.22 1.76
C PHE A 82 8.40 -0.46 2.11
N GLY A 83 8.51 0.77 2.59
CA GLY A 83 7.33 1.58 2.98
C GLY A 83 6.48 2.06 1.79
N VAL A 84 6.82 1.70 0.56
CA VAL A 84 6.08 2.09 -0.67
C VAL A 84 5.15 0.99 -1.15
#